data_AF-A0A7W1VVF6-F1
#
_entry.id   AF-A0A7W1VVF6-F1
#
_cell.length_a   1.000
_cell.length_b   1.000
_cell.length_c   1.000
_cell.angle_alpha   90.00
_cell.angle_beta   90.00
_cell.angle_gamma   90.00
#
_symmetry.space_group_name_H-M   'P 1'
#
loop_
_entity.id
_entity.type
_entity.pdbx_description
1 polymer ?
#
loop_
_entity_poly.entity_id
_entity_poly.type
_entity_poly.pdbx_seq_one_letter_code
_entity_poly.pdbx_strand_id
1 'polypeptide(L)'
;MRDNQITKEFFDWIRQGNSGCIFAKLFVLRGGDTPWEASVIRAETFDAPTVEAIGETLKLASKRSEAIQLILPNIKTPEQIARMISCLCKNPNWYCTEIIPKPSEYTSSFLAGLRWKLPDAVNVNWVLGFADIETMPPTRRAPYTSLAIRLGQPGTAPSVAKDKPNEVRSRKKENGLVPVHLADMPTPFLKDDAIKKTWVLTEQTAGKMLNPTPEFRTNAHAKVTFALPMDLRDSLIGCFTPVAMDSKSEIGAEEY
;
A
#
# COMPACT_ATOMS: atom_id res chain seq x y z
N MET A 1 -19.20 -15.71 6.34
CA MET A 1 -19.44 -14.68 5.30
C MET A 1 -18.88 -15.18 3.98
N ARG A 2 -19.57 -14.99 2.84
CA ARG A 2 -19.06 -15.40 1.50
C ARG A 2 -18.01 -14.41 0.99
N ASP A 3 -17.09 -14.85 0.14
CA ASP A 3 -15.98 -13.99 -0.35
C ASP A 3 -16.47 -12.76 -1.11
N ASN A 4 -17.51 -12.91 -1.95
CA ASN A 4 -18.13 -11.78 -2.64
C ASN A 4 -18.69 -10.72 -1.68
N GLN A 5 -19.15 -11.12 -0.49
CA GLN A 5 -19.64 -10.18 0.51
C GLN A 5 -18.49 -9.42 1.17
N ILE A 6 -17.38 -10.09 1.52
CA ILE A 6 -16.17 -9.46 2.07
C ILE A 6 -15.61 -8.44 1.09
N THR A 7 -15.45 -8.85 -0.17
CA THR A 7 -14.97 -7.97 -1.24
C THR A 7 -15.90 -6.76 -1.42
N LYS A 8 -17.22 -6.99 -1.42
CA LYS A 8 -18.20 -5.90 -1.51
C LYS A 8 -18.08 -4.94 -0.33
N GLU A 9 -18.03 -5.43 0.90
CA GLU A 9 -17.92 -4.59 2.11
C GLU A 9 -16.63 -3.76 2.12
N PHE A 10 -15.49 -4.36 1.75
CA PHE A 10 -14.21 -3.64 1.66
C PHE A 10 -14.26 -2.53 0.59
N PHE A 11 -14.79 -2.81 -0.60
CA PHE A 11 -14.90 -1.79 -1.64
C PHE A 11 -16.02 -0.78 -1.36
N ASP A 12 -17.10 -1.13 -0.66
CA ASP A 12 -18.09 -0.18 -0.17
C ASP A 12 -17.43 0.85 0.78
N TRP A 13 -16.55 0.39 1.66
CA TRP A 13 -15.75 1.26 2.54
C TRP A 13 -14.84 2.21 1.72
N ILE A 14 -14.16 1.73 0.67
CA ILE A 14 -13.40 2.61 -0.24
C ILE A 14 -14.32 3.60 -0.96
N ARG A 15 -15.48 3.14 -1.45
CA ARG A 15 -16.45 3.96 -2.20
C ARG A 15 -16.98 5.13 -1.37
N GLN A 16 -17.13 4.93 -0.05
CA GLN A 16 -17.53 5.98 0.88
C GLN A 16 -16.45 7.07 1.04
N GLY A 17 -15.21 6.81 0.64
CA GLY A 17 -14.09 7.74 0.73
C GLY A 17 -13.25 7.57 2.00
N ASN A 18 -13.46 6.50 2.75
CA ASN A 18 -12.80 6.27 4.03
C ASN A 18 -11.29 6.04 3.91
N SER A 19 -10.78 5.71 2.71
CA SER A 19 -9.32 5.63 2.46
C SER A 19 -8.65 7.00 2.27
N GLY A 20 -9.42 8.08 2.19
CA GLY A 20 -8.93 9.42 1.85
C GLY A 20 -8.47 9.59 0.40
N CYS A 21 -8.45 8.52 -0.41
CA CYS A 21 -7.95 8.53 -1.78
C CYS A 21 -9.10 8.67 -2.79
N ILE A 22 -9.21 9.84 -3.44
CA ILE A 22 -10.27 10.09 -4.42
C ILE A 22 -10.07 9.23 -5.67
N PHE A 23 -8.83 8.98 -6.10
CA PHE A 23 -8.56 8.04 -7.20
C PHE A 23 -9.11 6.65 -6.90
N ALA A 24 -8.82 6.10 -5.72
CA ALA A 24 -9.33 4.78 -5.32
C ALA A 24 -10.87 4.75 -5.33
N LYS A 25 -11.52 5.79 -4.80
CA LYS A 25 -12.99 5.93 -4.87
C LYS A 25 -13.51 5.93 -6.31
N LEU A 26 -12.86 6.66 -7.22
CA LEU A 26 -13.26 6.70 -8.63
C LEU A 26 -13.10 5.35 -9.33
N PHE A 27 -12.02 4.61 -9.07
CA PHE A 27 -11.88 3.24 -9.58
C PHE A 27 -13.04 2.36 -9.09
N VAL A 28 -13.33 2.38 -7.80
CA VAL A 28 -14.40 1.54 -7.23
C VAL A 28 -15.80 1.92 -7.72
N LEU A 29 -16.05 3.20 -8.03
CA LEU A 29 -17.31 3.66 -8.62
C LEU A 29 -17.51 3.19 -10.06
N ARG A 30 -16.43 2.92 -10.80
CA ARG A 30 -16.52 2.37 -12.16
C ARG A 30 -16.86 0.88 -12.20
N GLY A 31 -16.54 0.12 -11.15
CA GLY A 31 -16.89 -1.29 -11.05
C GLY A 31 -16.04 -2.20 -11.94
N GLY A 32 -16.68 -3.21 -12.56
CA GLY A 32 -16.04 -4.34 -13.24
C GLY A 32 -15.15 -4.01 -14.45
N ASP A 33 -15.15 -2.76 -14.90
CA ASP A 33 -14.28 -2.27 -15.98
C ASP A 33 -12.94 -1.72 -15.47
N THR A 34 -12.64 -1.87 -14.18
CA THR A 34 -11.37 -1.41 -13.60
C THR A 34 -10.33 -2.51 -13.56
N PRO A 35 -9.05 -2.18 -13.81
CA PRO A 35 -7.97 -3.14 -13.73
C PRO A 35 -7.52 -3.35 -12.27
N TRP A 36 -8.49 -3.44 -11.34
CA TRP A 36 -8.26 -3.64 -9.91
C TRP A 36 -9.05 -4.86 -9.43
N GLU A 37 -8.36 -5.98 -9.27
CA GLU A 37 -8.94 -7.22 -8.78
C GLU A 37 -8.92 -7.32 -7.26
N ALA A 38 -9.70 -8.24 -6.70
CA ALA A 38 -9.60 -8.62 -5.29
C ALA A 38 -9.59 -10.13 -5.12
N SER A 39 -8.86 -10.60 -4.11
CA SER A 39 -8.81 -12.00 -3.70
C SER A 39 -8.93 -12.07 -2.17
N VAL A 40 -9.80 -12.96 -1.69
CA VAL A 40 -9.98 -13.20 -0.26
C VAL A 40 -9.10 -14.38 0.16
N ILE A 41 -8.21 -14.15 1.12
CA ILE A 41 -7.28 -15.16 1.62
C ILE A 41 -7.73 -15.57 3.03
N ARG A 42 -8.33 -16.76 3.13
CA ARG A 42 -8.80 -17.35 4.40
C ARG A 42 -7.73 -18.25 5.00
N ALA A 43 -6.72 -17.64 5.58
CA ALA A 43 -5.73 -18.36 6.37
C ALA A 43 -6.10 -18.25 7.85
N GLU A 44 -6.39 -19.37 8.51
CA GLU A 44 -6.49 -19.42 9.98
C GLU A 44 -5.11 -19.29 10.62
N THR A 45 -4.10 -19.86 9.97
CA THR A 45 -2.68 -19.70 10.30
C THR A 45 -1.93 -19.17 9.09
N PHE A 46 -1.15 -18.10 9.28
CA PHE A 46 -0.28 -17.60 8.22
C PHE A 46 1.05 -18.38 8.25
N ASP A 47 1.32 -19.10 7.17
CA ASP A 47 2.41 -20.08 7.03
C ASP A 47 2.93 -20.18 5.58
N ALA A 48 3.86 -21.10 5.31
CA ALA A 48 4.48 -21.26 3.99
C ALA A 48 3.49 -21.60 2.86
N PRO A 49 2.56 -22.58 3.01
CA PRO A 49 1.54 -22.84 1.99
C PRO A 49 0.68 -21.61 1.66
N THR A 50 0.31 -20.81 2.68
CA THR A 50 -0.42 -19.56 2.47
C THR A 50 0.38 -18.57 1.63
N VAL A 51 1.68 -18.41 1.91
CA VAL A 51 2.58 -17.52 1.17
C VAL A 51 2.73 -17.98 -0.29
N GLU A 52 2.86 -19.28 -0.52
CA GLU A 52 2.93 -19.85 -1.88
C GLU A 52 1.64 -19.59 -2.67
N ALA A 53 0.47 -19.80 -2.06
CA ALA A 53 -0.82 -19.52 -2.68
C ALA A 53 -1.00 -18.03 -3.02
N ILE A 54 -0.52 -17.13 -2.15
CA ILE A 54 -0.44 -15.69 -2.46
C ILE A 54 0.47 -15.44 -3.66
N GLY A 55 1.66 -16.07 -3.70
CA GLY A 55 2.59 -15.94 -4.82
C GLY A 55 1.97 -16.31 -6.16
N GLU A 56 1.28 -17.45 -6.24
CA GLU A 56 0.59 -17.88 -7.47
C GLU A 56 -0.59 -16.96 -7.81
N THR A 57 -1.34 -16.48 -6.81
CA THR A 57 -2.41 -15.49 -7.02
C THR A 57 -1.86 -14.21 -7.65
N LEU A 58 -0.75 -13.67 -7.12
CA LEU A 58 -0.12 -12.45 -7.64
C LEU A 58 0.41 -12.64 -9.07
N LYS A 59 1.04 -13.78 -9.35
CA LYS A 59 1.54 -14.14 -10.69
C LYS A 59 0.43 -14.30 -11.73
N LEU A 60 -0.74 -14.81 -11.33
CA LEU A 60 -1.90 -14.90 -12.22
C LEU A 60 -2.51 -13.53 -12.45
N ALA A 61 -2.68 -12.73 -11.38
CA ALA A 61 -3.25 -11.39 -11.46
C ALA A 61 -2.38 -10.44 -12.29
N SER A 62 -1.05 -10.56 -12.22
CA SER A 62 -0.12 -9.68 -12.96
C SER A 62 -0.22 -9.80 -14.49
N LYS A 63 -0.90 -10.83 -14.99
CA LYS A 63 -1.14 -11.02 -16.43
C LYS A 63 -2.39 -10.31 -16.95
N ARG A 64 -3.26 -9.84 -16.07
CA ARG A 64 -4.61 -9.36 -16.43
C ARG A 64 -5.07 -8.11 -15.69
N SER A 65 -4.36 -7.70 -14.65
CA SER A 65 -4.77 -6.61 -13.78
C SER A 65 -3.61 -5.66 -13.49
N GLU A 66 -3.94 -4.40 -13.23
CA GLU A 66 -2.98 -3.37 -12.84
C GLU A 66 -2.77 -3.40 -11.30
N ALA A 67 -3.78 -3.80 -10.53
CA ALA A 67 -3.65 -3.93 -9.09
C ALA A 67 -4.48 -5.09 -8.55
N ILE A 68 -4.07 -5.60 -7.39
CA ILE A 68 -4.85 -6.57 -6.63
C ILE A 68 -4.97 -6.16 -5.18
N GLN A 69 -6.17 -6.30 -4.64
CA GLN A 69 -6.47 -6.23 -3.22
C GLN A 69 -6.50 -7.65 -2.64
N LEU A 70 -5.50 -8.02 -1.85
CA LEU A 70 -5.56 -9.22 -1.02
C LEU A 70 -6.27 -8.88 0.28
N ILE A 71 -7.42 -9.50 0.55
CA ILE A 71 -8.23 -9.26 1.75
C ILE A 71 -8.10 -10.45 2.68
N LEU A 72 -7.65 -10.22 3.92
CA LEU A 72 -7.33 -11.25 4.90
C LEU A 72 -8.26 -11.12 6.12
N PRO A 73 -9.51 -11.62 6.03
CA PRO A 73 -10.53 -11.38 7.04
C PRO A 73 -10.23 -12.02 8.41
N ASN A 74 -9.33 -12.99 8.45
CA ASN A 74 -8.96 -13.71 9.66
C ASN A 74 -7.75 -13.09 10.39
N ILE A 75 -7.07 -12.13 9.77
CA ILE A 75 -5.95 -11.38 10.36
C ILE A 75 -6.55 -10.11 10.97
N LYS A 76 -6.59 -10.01 12.29
CA LYS A 76 -7.31 -8.96 13.02
C LYS A 76 -6.45 -8.25 14.07
N THR A 77 -5.41 -8.91 14.58
CA THR A 77 -4.57 -8.33 15.63
C THR A 77 -3.19 -7.90 15.10
N PRO A 78 -2.53 -6.94 15.77
CA PRO A 78 -1.16 -6.57 15.45
C PRO A 78 -0.18 -7.76 15.40
N GLU A 79 -0.29 -8.72 16.31
CA GLU A 79 0.57 -9.92 16.37
C GLU A 79 0.36 -10.82 15.14
N GLN A 80 -0.89 -10.97 14.71
CA GLN A 80 -1.21 -11.73 13.49
C GLN A 80 -0.65 -11.03 12.24
N ILE A 81 -0.66 -9.70 12.20
CA ILE A 81 -0.05 -8.91 11.12
C ILE A 81 1.49 -9.07 11.15
N ALA A 82 2.12 -9.00 12.31
CA ALA A 82 3.56 -9.24 12.45
C ALA A 82 3.94 -10.66 11.98
N ARG A 83 3.18 -11.68 12.38
CA ARG A 83 3.38 -13.06 11.90
C ARG A 83 3.22 -13.17 10.38
N MET A 84 2.21 -12.52 9.81
CA MET A 84 2.02 -12.45 8.35
C MET A 84 3.25 -11.85 7.66
N ILE A 85 3.74 -10.70 8.13
CA ILE A 85 4.94 -10.03 7.59
C ILE A 85 6.15 -10.96 7.66
N SER A 86 6.41 -11.57 8.82
CA SER A 86 7.53 -12.50 9.01
C SER A 86 7.45 -13.68 8.04
N CYS A 87 6.27 -14.29 7.86
CA CYS A 87 6.09 -15.40 6.94
C CYS A 87 6.26 -14.98 5.48
N LEU A 88 5.72 -13.83 5.07
CA LEU A 88 5.93 -13.28 3.72
C LEU A 88 7.43 -13.09 3.46
N CYS A 89 8.18 -12.50 4.39
CA CYS A 89 9.61 -12.22 4.24
C CYS A 89 10.51 -13.47 4.19
N LYS A 90 10.00 -14.67 4.50
CA LYS A 90 10.72 -15.93 4.23
C LYS A 90 10.76 -16.27 2.74
N ASN A 91 9.85 -15.71 1.95
CA ASN A 91 9.86 -15.86 0.50
C ASN A 91 10.76 -14.77 -0.14
N PRO A 92 11.68 -15.14 -1.06
CA PRO A 92 12.68 -14.22 -1.61
C PRO A 92 12.09 -13.06 -2.46
N ASN A 93 10.82 -13.16 -2.86
CA ASN A 93 10.13 -12.09 -3.57
C ASN A 93 9.60 -11.01 -2.62
N TRP A 94 9.65 -11.22 -1.31
CA TRP A 94 9.22 -10.26 -0.31
C TRP A 94 10.38 -9.82 0.55
N TYR A 95 10.33 -8.58 1.00
CA TYR A 95 11.20 -8.10 2.07
C TYR A 95 10.50 -6.98 2.83
N CYS A 96 10.89 -6.77 4.08
CA CYS A 96 10.39 -5.68 4.90
C CYS A 96 11.51 -4.66 5.15
N THR A 97 11.12 -3.41 5.31
CA THR A 97 11.98 -2.33 5.76
C THR A 97 11.38 -1.75 7.03
N GLU A 98 12.22 -1.39 8.00
CA GLU A 98 11.80 -0.52 9.09
C GLU A 98 11.97 0.92 8.59
N ILE A 99 10.88 1.67 8.55
CA ILE A 99 10.90 3.06 8.12
C ILE A 99 11.21 3.94 9.33
N ILE A 100 12.41 4.51 9.38
CA ILE A 100 12.80 5.41 10.47
C ILE A 100 12.27 6.82 10.14
N PRO A 101 11.39 7.40 10.97
CA PRO A 101 10.83 8.73 10.74
C PRO A 101 11.93 9.81 10.73
N LYS A 102 11.65 10.95 10.11
CA LYS A 102 12.56 12.11 10.19
C LYS A 102 12.61 12.65 11.63
N PRO A 103 13.68 13.34 12.05
CA PRO A 103 13.74 13.94 13.40
C PRO A 103 12.61 14.94 13.71
N SER A 104 12.02 15.56 12.69
CA SER A 104 10.87 16.46 12.80
C SER A 104 9.53 15.74 12.90
N GLU A 105 9.51 14.43 12.66
CA GLU A 105 8.33 13.59 12.68
C GLU A 105 8.29 12.77 13.96
N TYR A 106 7.10 12.57 14.49
CA TYR A 106 6.88 11.77 15.68
C TYR A 106 6.06 10.53 15.32
N THR A 107 6.46 9.39 15.86
CA THR A 107 5.63 8.19 15.96
C THR A 107 6.06 7.35 17.15
N SER A 108 5.10 6.73 17.81
CA SER A 108 5.30 5.72 18.85
C SER A 108 5.19 4.30 18.28
N SER A 109 4.97 4.17 16.97
CA SER A 109 4.72 2.91 16.28
C SER A 109 5.99 2.40 15.58
N PHE A 110 6.09 1.08 15.45
CA PHE A 110 7.01 0.44 14.51
C PHE A 110 6.45 0.55 13.08
N LEU A 111 7.17 1.22 12.19
CA LEU A 111 6.74 1.45 10.80
C LEU A 111 7.28 0.38 9.86
N ALA A 112 6.47 -0.64 9.58
CA ALA A 112 6.81 -1.72 8.67
C ALA A 112 6.51 -1.34 7.21
N GLY A 113 7.54 -1.22 6.38
CA GLY A 113 7.44 -1.04 4.93
C GLY A 113 7.65 -2.35 4.18
N LEU A 114 6.57 -3.02 3.81
CA LEU A 114 6.59 -4.27 3.05
C LEU A 114 6.81 -3.98 1.56
N ARG A 115 7.59 -4.85 0.92
CA ARG A 115 7.97 -4.77 -0.48
C ARG A 115 7.76 -6.10 -1.16
N TRP A 116 7.24 -6.05 -2.38
CA TRP A 116 7.08 -7.22 -3.23
C TRP A 116 7.79 -7.01 -4.56
N LYS A 117 8.70 -7.91 -4.92
CA LYS A 117 9.41 -7.89 -6.20
C LYS A 117 8.47 -8.34 -7.30
N LEU A 118 8.33 -7.53 -8.34
CA LEU A 118 7.52 -7.89 -9.49
C LEU A 118 8.22 -9.04 -10.27
N PRO A 119 7.45 -9.86 -11.00
CA PRO A 119 8.02 -10.95 -11.81
C PRO A 119 9.03 -10.52 -12.89
N ASP A 120 9.05 -9.22 -13.24
CA ASP A 120 10.02 -8.67 -14.20
C ASP A 120 11.45 -8.51 -13.63
N ALA A 121 11.64 -8.74 -12.33
CA ALA A 121 12.91 -8.61 -11.61
C ALA A 121 13.58 -7.22 -11.69
N VAL A 122 12.87 -6.21 -12.21
CA VAL A 122 13.34 -4.82 -12.34
C VAL A 122 12.58 -3.89 -11.39
N ASN A 123 11.34 -4.24 -11.08
CA ASN A 123 10.44 -3.42 -10.30
C ASN A 123 10.14 -4.00 -8.92
N VAL A 124 9.85 -3.09 -7.99
CA VAL A 124 9.42 -3.44 -6.64
C VAL A 124 8.19 -2.64 -6.25
N ASN A 125 7.16 -3.31 -5.77
CA ASN A 125 5.96 -2.64 -5.26
C ASN A 125 6.19 -2.17 -3.81
N TRP A 126 5.92 -0.89 -3.55
CA TRP A 126 5.60 -0.41 -2.21
C TRP A 126 4.17 -0.85 -1.89
N VAL A 127 4.02 -1.84 -1.01
CA VAL A 127 2.74 -2.45 -0.68
C VAL A 127 1.98 -1.52 0.28
N LEU A 128 0.71 -1.25 -0.02
CA LEU A 128 -0.15 -0.46 0.86
C LEU A 128 -0.95 -1.39 1.77
N GLY A 129 -0.83 -1.21 3.08
CA GLY A 129 -1.55 -2.01 4.07
C GLY A 129 -2.76 -1.28 4.63
N PHE A 130 -3.81 -2.04 4.94
CA PHE A 130 -4.96 -1.60 5.71
C PHE A 130 -5.21 -2.59 6.85
N ALA A 131 -5.66 -2.10 8.00
CA ALA A 131 -6.06 -2.94 9.14
C ALA A 131 -6.86 -2.11 10.15
N ASP A 132 -7.81 -2.75 10.84
CA ASP A 132 -8.56 -2.12 11.93
C ASP A 132 -7.79 -2.21 13.26
N ILE A 133 -6.65 -1.51 13.33
CA ILE A 133 -5.84 -1.42 14.55
C ILE A 133 -5.56 0.06 14.88
N GLU A 134 -5.39 0.36 16.16
CA GLU A 134 -5.28 1.73 16.66
C GLU A 134 -4.07 2.49 16.11
N THR A 135 -2.92 1.82 15.96
CA THR A 135 -1.68 2.43 15.45
C THR A 135 -1.75 2.81 13.97
N MET A 136 -2.70 2.25 13.21
CA MET A 136 -2.92 2.62 11.81
C MET A 136 -3.55 4.01 11.72
N PRO A 137 -3.17 4.84 10.72
CA PRO A 137 -3.81 6.13 10.51
C PRO A 137 -5.26 5.95 10.01
N PRO A 138 -6.17 6.90 10.24
CA PRO A 138 -7.58 6.80 9.85
C PRO A 138 -7.81 6.44 8.37
N THR A 139 -6.97 6.93 7.46
CA THR A 139 -7.02 6.63 6.02
C THR A 139 -6.71 5.17 5.68
N ARG A 140 -6.21 4.39 6.65
CA ARG A 140 -5.84 2.97 6.48
C ARG A 140 -6.53 2.04 7.49
N ARG A 141 -7.43 2.55 8.34
CA ARG A 141 -8.29 1.75 9.23
C ARG A 141 -9.50 1.23 8.45
N ALA A 142 -9.37 0.01 7.92
CA ALA A 142 -10.37 -0.62 7.06
C ALA A 142 -11.04 -1.81 7.77
N PRO A 143 -12.24 -2.25 7.36
CA PRO A 143 -12.98 -3.33 8.02
C PRO A 143 -12.27 -4.69 8.03
N TYR A 144 -11.26 -4.86 7.19
CA TYR A 144 -10.46 -6.08 7.10
C TYR A 144 -8.99 -5.71 6.94
N THR A 145 -8.09 -6.54 7.50
CA THR A 145 -6.68 -6.47 7.13
C THR A 145 -6.53 -6.77 5.65
N SER A 146 -5.80 -5.94 4.93
CA SER A 146 -5.64 -6.09 3.49
C SER A 146 -4.34 -5.51 2.97
N LEU A 147 -3.86 -6.06 1.84
CA LEU A 147 -2.69 -5.60 1.11
C LEU A 147 -3.12 -5.18 -0.30
N ALA A 148 -2.91 -3.92 -0.65
CA ALA A 148 -3.09 -3.43 -2.01
C ALA A 148 -1.74 -3.39 -2.72
N ILE A 149 -1.65 -4.14 -3.82
CA ILE A 149 -0.40 -4.43 -4.53
C ILE A 149 -0.55 -3.97 -5.97
N ARG A 150 0.39 -3.13 -6.44
CA ARG A 150 0.53 -2.77 -7.84
C ARG A 150 1.22 -3.90 -8.59
N LEU A 151 0.62 -4.35 -9.69
CA LEU A 151 1.09 -5.48 -10.48
C LEU A 151 1.69 -5.09 -11.83
N GLY A 152 1.28 -3.95 -12.37
CA GLY A 152 1.81 -3.44 -13.63
C GLY A 152 3.13 -2.71 -13.45
N GLN A 153 3.83 -2.56 -14.56
CA GLN A 153 5.03 -1.73 -14.68
C GLN A 153 4.73 -0.27 -14.23
N PRO A 154 5.77 0.52 -13.92
CA PRO A 154 5.59 1.94 -13.62
C PRO A 154 4.82 2.58 -14.78
N GLY A 155 3.57 2.98 -14.51
CA GLY A 155 2.81 3.77 -15.45
C GLY A 155 3.33 5.20 -15.47
N THR A 156 2.88 5.99 -16.44
CA THR A 156 2.86 7.45 -16.31
C THR A 156 1.84 7.80 -15.24
N ALA A 157 2.25 7.71 -13.98
CA ALA A 157 1.42 8.13 -12.85
C ALA A 157 0.83 9.52 -13.10
N PRO A 158 -0.38 9.82 -12.60
CA PRO A 158 -0.88 11.19 -12.42
C PRO A 158 0.16 12.19 -11.91
N SER A 159 0.98 11.79 -10.94
CA SER A 159 2.04 12.60 -10.33
C SER A 159 3.24 12.82 -11.26
N VAL A 160 3.50 11.90 -12.19
CA VAL A 160 4.54 12.02 -13.21
C VAL A 160 4.05 12.81 -14.42
N ALA A 161 2.75 12.72 -14.73
CA ALA A 161 2.08 13.47 -15.79
C ALA A 161 2.01 14.98 -15.50
N LYS A 162 2.32 15.41 -14.27
CA LYS A 162 2.27 16.82 -13.91
C LYS A 162 3.35 17.64 -14.62
N ASP A 163 4.58 17.12 -14.76
CA ASP A 163 5.70 17.97 -15.19
C ASP A 163 6.81 17.31 -16.04
N LYS A 164 7.07 15.99 -15.97
CA LYS A 164 8.30 15.42 -16.59
C LYS A 164 8.20 13.94 -17.00
N PRO A 165 7.86 13.61 -18.26
CA PRO A 165 7.78 12.22 -18.74
C PRO A 165 9.12 11.46 -18.69
N ASN A 166 10.26 12.16 -18.66
CA ASN A 166 11.59 11.54 -18.53
C ASN A 166 11.95 11.10 -17.09
N GLU A 167 11.20 11.50 -16.06
CA GLU A 167 11.53 11.19 -14.66
C GLU A 167 11.07 9.80 -14.18
N VAL A 168 10.27 9.06 -14.98
CA VAL A 168 10.09 7.61 -14.72
C VAL A 168 11.44 6.88 -14.71
N ARG A 169 12.39 7.36 -15.54
CA ARG A 169 13.76 6.81 -15.63
C ARG A 169 14.68 7.28 -14.50
N SER A 170 14.31 8.30 -13.73
CA SER A 170 15.13 8.87 -12.65
C SER A 170 14.64 8.54 -11.23
N ARG A 171 13.66 7.65 -11.08
CA ARG A 171 13.25 7.16 -9.75
C ARG A 171 14.46 6.57 -9.05
N LYS A 172 14.75 7.05 -7.84
CA LYS A 172 15.81 6.50 -6.98
C LYS A 172 15.51 5.02 -6.78
N LYS A 173 16.43 4.17 -7.23
CA LYS A 173 16.30 2.73 -7.11
C LYS A 173 16.41 2.33 -5.63
N GLU A 174 15.55 1.41 -5.21
CA GLU A 174 15.61 0.77 -3.89
C GLU A 174 16.22 -0.62 -4.10
N ASN A 175 17.42 -0.87 -3.54
CA ASN A 175 18.15 -2.13 -3.73
C ASN A 175 18.33 -2.52 -5.21
N GLY A 176 18.55 -1.54 -6.08
CA GLY A 176 18.69 -1.75 -7.53
C GLY A 176 17.37 -1.88 -8.31
N LEU A 177 16.23 -1.89 -7.63
CA LEU A 177 14.89 -2.03 -8.23
C LEU A 177 14.17 -0.68 -8.33
N VAL A 178 13.34 -0.51 -9.36
CA VAL A 178 12.54 0.71 -9.56
C VAL A 178 11.22 0.58 -8.80
N PRO A 179 10.93 1.47 -7.82
CA PRO A 179 9.72 1.38 -7.03
C PRO A 179 8.47 1.71 -7.85
N VAL A 180 7.39 0.97 -7.61
CA VAL A 180 6.04 1.22 -8.13
C VAL A 180 5.04 1.39 -7.00
N HIS A 181 4.22 2.43 -7.10
CA HIS A 181 3.26 2.83 -6.07
C HIS A 181 1.83 2.57 -6.58
N LEU A 182 0.88 2.33 -5.68
CA LEU A 182 -0.53 2.18 -6.09
C LEU A 182 -1.08 3.48 -6.69
N ALA A 183 -0.58 4.64 -6.24
CA ALA A 183 -0.92 5.95 -6.79
C ALA A 183 -0.47 6.14 -8.25
N ASP A 184 0.41 5.28 -8.76
CA ASP A 184 0.85 5.28 -10.15
C ASP A 184 -0.09 4.52 -11.10
N MET A 185 -1.21 3.98 -10.59
CA MET A 185 -2.13 3.20 -11.40
C MET A 185 -2.71 4.06 -12.54
N PRO A 186 -2.68 3.58 -13.80
CA PRO A 186 -3.22 4.32 -14.92
C PRO A 186 -4.70 4.65 -14.73
N THR A 187 -5.08 5.90 -14.99
CA THR A 187 -6.46 6.38 -14.93
C THR A 187 -6.96 6.73 -16.34
N PRO A 188 -7.07 5.74 -17.26
CA PRO A 188 -7.35 6.00 -18.68
C PRO A 188 -8.70 6.69 -18.93
N PHE A 189 -9.53 6.73 -17.90
CA PHE A 189 -10.85 7.34 -17.92
C PHE A 189 -10.90 8.81 -17.45
N LEU A 190 -9.77 9.36 -17.00
CA LEU A 190 -9.65 10.78 -16.64
C LEU A 190 -8.78 11.47 -17.68
N LYS A 191 -9.14 12.73 -18.00
CA LYS A 191 -8.29 13.64 -18.76
C LYS A 191 -7.27 14.29 -17.82
N ASP A 192 -6.15 14.78 -18.34
CA ASP A 192 -5.05 15.37 -17.54
C ASP A 192 -5.50 16.45 -16.55
N ASP A 193 -6.39 17.36 -16.96
CA ASP A 193 -6.92 18.38 -16.04
C ASP A 193 -7.76 17.79 -14.91
N ALA A 194 -8.52 16.72 -15.19
CA ALA A 194 -9.28 16.01 -14.18
C ALA A 194 -8.36 15.21 -13.24
N ILE A 195 -7.26 14.67 -13.77
CA ILE A 195 -6.22 14.01 -12.98
C ILE A 195 -5.60 15.01 -11.99
N LYS A 196 -5.18 16.20 -12.47
CA LYS A 196 -4.60 17.26 -11.62
C LYS A 196 -5.57 17.70 -10.51
N LYS A 197 -6.84 17.93 -10.86
CA LYS A 197 -7.89 18.28 -9.88
C LYS A 197 -8.11 17.16 -8.86
N THR A 198 -8.14 15.91 -9.30
CA THR A 198 -8.33 14.73 -8.43
C THR A 198 -7.14 14.57 -7.47
N TRP A 199 -5.93 14.88 -7.92
CA TRP A 199 -4.74 14.89 -7.07
C TRP A 199 -4.86 15.90 -5.93
N VAL A 200 -5.15 17.18 -6.24
CA VAL A 200 -5.34 18.23 -5.23
C VAL A 200 -6.46 17.86 -4.24
N LEU A 201 -7.57 17.30 -4.73
CA LEU A 201 -8.67 16.85 -3.87
C LEU A 201 -8.28 15.67 -2.98
N THR A 202 -7.44 14.76 -3.48
CA THR A 202 -6.92 13.63 -2.70
C THR A 202 -6.03 14.13 -1.58
N GLU A 203 -5.10 15.04 -1.86
CA GLU A 203 -4.25 15.70 -0.87
C GLU A 203 -5.13 16.37 0.21
N GLN A 204 -6.07 17.24 -0.18
CA GLN A 204 -6.94 17.92 0.76
C GLN A 204 -7.79 16.97 1.61
N THR A 205 -8.30 15.88 1.02
CA THR A 205 -9.12 14.91 1.75
C THR A 205 -8.28 14.10 2.73
N ALA A 206 -7.16 13.55 2.29
CA ALA A 206 -6.24 12.81 3.17
C ALA A 206 -5.68 13.72 4.27
N GLY A 207 -5.25 14.94 3.92
CA GLY A 207 -4.75 15.93 4.87
C GLY A 207 -5.75 16.25 5.98
N LYS A 208 -7.04 16.44 5.66
CA LYS A 208 -8.08 16.63 6.68
C LYS A 208 -8.22 15.45 7.64
N MET A 209 -8.08 14.22 7.15
CA MET A 209 -8.17 13.01 7.96
C MET A 209 -6.93 12.79 8.86
N LEU A 210 -5.77 13.27 8.42
CA LEU A 210 -4.49 13.05 9.11
C LEU A 210 -4.06 14.22 10.00
N ASN A 211 -4.52 15.44 9.71
CA ASN A 211 -4.12 16.66 10.41
C ASN A 211 -4.37 16.70 11.92
N PRO A 212 -5.40 16.05 12.49
CA PRO A 212 -5.62 16.09 13.93
C PRO A 212 -4.48 15.50 14.77
N THR A 213 -3.57 14.71 14.18
CA THR A 213 -2.51 14.03 14.95
C THR A 213 -1.24 13.89 14.11
N PRO A 214 -0.11 14.52 14.50
CA PRO A 214 1.16 14.44 13.77
C PRO A 214 1.61 13.00 13.51
N GLU A 215 1.41 12.10 14.47
CA GLU A 215 1.70 10.67 14.33
C GLU A 215 0.93 10.00 13.18
N PHE A 216 -0.32 10.38 12.92
CA PHE A 216 -1.07 9.82 11.80
C PHE A 216 -0.47 10.21 10.46
N ARG A 217 0.10 11.42 10.31
CA ARG A 217 0.82 11.80 9.09
C ARG A 217 2.05 10.90 8.91
N THR A 218 2.85 10.73 9.96
CA THR A 218 4.03 9.85 9.92
C THR A 218 3.65 8.40 9.57
N ASN A 219 2.60 7.87 10.20
CA ASN A 219 2.14 6.49 9.98
C ASN A 219 1.48 6.29 8.60
N ALA A 220 1.04 7.37 7.94
CA ALA A 220 0.40 7.35 6.63
C ALA A 220 1.35 7.50 5.44
N HIS A 221 2.66 7.61 5.67
CA HIS A 221 3.67 7.73 4.62
C HIS A 221 3.60 6.58 3.61
N ALA A 222 3.81 6.89 2.32
CA ALA A 222 3.64 5.93 1.22
C ALA A 222 4.56 4.69 1.32
N LYS A 223 5.73 4.83 1.98
CA LYS A 223 6.69 3.74 2.21
C LYS A 223 6.27 2.77 3.32
N VAL A 224 5.39 3.23 4.22
CA VAL A 224 4.86 2.44 5.33
C VAL A 224 3.74 1.56 4.80
N THR A 225 3.74 0.27 5.15
CA THR A 225 2.62 -0.65 4.90
C THR A 225 1.75 -0.75 6.13
N PHE A 226 2.36 -1.01 7.30
CA PHE A 226 1.69 -1.06 8.60
C PHE A 226 2.44 -0.22 9.63
N ALA A 227 1.68 0.49 10.47
CA ALA A 227 2.18 1.04 11.72
C ALA A 227 1.71 0.09 12.84
N LEU A 228 2.65 -0.59 13.50
CA LEU A 228 2.39 -1.58 14.53
C LEU A 228 2.80 -1.03 15.92
N PRO A 229 2.25 -1.57 17.01
CA PRO A 229 2.79 -1.35 18.35
C PRO A 229 4.31 -1.60 18.40
N MET A 230 5.05 -0.73 19.10
CA MET A 230 6.52 -0.76 19.12
C MET A 230 7.09 -2.04 19.72
N ASP A 231 6.40 -2.65 20.67
CA ASP A 231 6.78 -3.92 21.30
C ASP A 231 6.81 -5.10 20.31
N LEU A 232 6.11 -5.01 19.17
CA LEU A 232 6.19 -6.01 18.10
C LEU A 232 7.43 -5.88 17.22
N ARG A 233 8.21 -4.81 17.35
CA ARG A 233 9.48 -4.65 16.61
C ARG A 233 10.41 -5.84 16.83
N ASP A 234 10.51 -6.31 18.07
CA ASP A 234 11.41 -7.42 18.42
C ASP A 234 10.97 -8.75 17.81
N SER A 235 9.66 -8.94 17.63
CA SER A 235 9.08 -10.11 16.97
C SER A 235 9.40 -10.18 15.47
N LEU A 236 9.87 -9.07 14.89
CA LEU A 236 10.22 -8.95 13.47
C LEU A 236 11.74 -8.83 13.25
N ILE A 237 12.57 -8.95 14.28
CA ILE A 237 14.02 -8.95 14.13
C ILE A 237 14.45 -10.02 13.13
N GLY A 238 15.36 -9.63 12.22
CA GLY A 238 15.82 -10.49 11.11
C GLY A 238 14.89 -10.54 9.90
N CYS A 239 13.69 -9.94 9.98
CA CYS A 239 12.76 -9.85 8.85
C CYS A 239 12.82 -8.49 8.13
N PHE A 240 13.51 -7.49 8.68
CA PHE A 240 13.58 -6.15 8.11
C PHE A 240 14.99 -5.56 8.08
N THR A 241 15.17 -4.58 7.19
CA THR A 241 16.35 -3.69 7.16
C THR A 241 15.90 -2.27 7.51
N PRO A 242 16.54 -1.57 8.48
CA PRO A 242 16.23 -0.17 8.76
C PRO A 242 16.57 0.74 7.59
N VAL A 243 15.66 1.66 7.26
CA VAL A 243 15.80 2.65 6.19
C VAL A 243 15.31 4.00 6.69
N ALA A 244 16.16 5.01 6.62
CA ALA A 244 15.77 6.39 6.92
C ALA A 244 14.68 6.87 5.95
N MET A 245 13.73 7.64 6.47
CA MET A 245 12.81 8.39 5.64
C MET A 245 13.57 9.55 4.97
N ASP A 246 14.25 9.24 3.86
CA ASP A 246 15.03 10.23 3.10
C ASP A 246 14.18 11.46 2.75
N SER A 247 14.76 12.64 2.93
CA SER A 247 14.15 13.95 2.60
C SER A 247 14.11 14.28 1.10
N LYS A 248 14.29 13.28 0.21
CA LYS A 248 14.21 13.39 -1.26
C LYS A 248 13.71 12.10 -1.92
N SER A 249 12.46 11.72 -1.61
CA SER A 249 11.61 10.89 -2.49
C SER A 249 10.18 11.38 -2.46
N GLU A 250 9.99 12.69 -2.57
CA GLU A 250 8.76 13.32 -2.09
C GLU A 250 7.90 13.67 -3.32
N ILE A 251 7.68 12.65 -4.19
CA ILE A 251 6.70 12.70 -5.28
C ILE A 251 5.32 12.89 -4.63
N GLY A 252 4.95 14.16 -4.44
CA GLY A 252 3.61 14.65 -4.13
C GLY A 252 3.15 14.50 -2.67
N ALA A 253 4.02 14.72 -1.69
CA ALA A 253 3.61 14.87 -0.28
C ALA A 253 4.37 15.95 0.52
N GLU A 254 5.27 16.72 -0.10
CA GLU A 254 5.41 18.14 0.24
C GLU A 254 4.14 18.81 -0.34
N GLU A 255 3.34 19.61 0.36
CA GLU A 255 3.51 20.38 1.60
C GLU A 255 2.43 20.01 2.64
N TYR A 256 2.85 19.60 3.85
CA TYR A 256 2.05 19.67 5.08
C TYR A 256 2.94 20.00 6.28
#